data_AF-A0AAD4X3L9-F1
#
_entry.id   AF-A0AAD4X3L9-F1
#
_cell.length_a   1.000
_cell.length_b   1.000
_cell.length_c   1.000
_cell.angle_alpha   90.00
_cell.angle_beta   90.00
_cell.angle_gamma   90.00
#
_symmetry.space_group_name_H-M   'P 1'
#
loop_
_entity.id
_entity.type
_entity.pdbx_description
1 polymer ?
#
loop_
_entity_poly.entity_id
_entity_poly.type
_entity_poly.pdbx_seq_one_letter_code
_entity_poly.pdbx_strand_id
1 'polypeptide(L)' 'MAKWNNWEKETKSAEYQFAHEMKNKHKQIKKMEISQHTKYFCEFRGKYAMKWKAVGIWGCKDCGKVKAGGAYTSA' A
#
# COMPACT_ATOMS: atom_id res chain seq x y z
N MET A 1 38.27 -2.35 25.34
CA MET A 1 37.18 -2.46 24.35
C MET A 1 36.26 -3.59 24.79
N ALA A 2 34.98 -3.32 25.05
CA ALA A 2 34.05 -4.37 25.47
C ALA A 2 33.78 -5.33 24.31
N LYS A 3 34.09 -6.63 24.50
CA LYS A 3 33.73 -7.69 23.55
C LYS A 3 32.30 -8.12 23.83
N TRP A 4 31.43 -7.93 22.86
CA TRP A 4 30.05 -8.43 22.89
C TRP A 4 30.04 -9.96 22.86
N ASN A 5 29.23 -10.57 23.72
CA ASN A 5 29.05 -12.01 23.74
C ASN A 5 28.20 -12.46 22.55
N ASN A 6 28.34 -13.73 22.14
CA ASN A 6 27.68 -14.23 20.92
C ASN A 6 26.14 -14.16 21.02
N TRP A 7 25.59 -14.53 22.17
CA TRP A 7 24.16 -14.47 22.46
C TRP A 7 23.59 -13.04 22.33
N GLU A 8 24.31 -12.04 22.84
CA GLU A 8 23.87 -10.64 22.76
C GLU A 8 23.89 -10.09 21.32
N LYS A 9 24.76 -10.62 20.46
CA LYS A 9 24.76 -10.26 19.03
C LYS A 9 23.58 -10.90 18.30
N GLU A 10 23.27 -12.14 18.63
CA GLU A 10 22.14 -12.87 18.07
C GLU A 10 20.81 -12.21 18.45
N THR A 11 20.62 -11.84 19.72
CA THR A 11 19.40 -11.15 20.17
C THR A 11 19.22 -9.81 19.48
N LYS A 12 20.26 -8.98 19.41
CA LYS A 12 20.23 -7.69 18.71
C LYS A 12 19.97 -7.84 17.21
N SER A 13 20.52 -8.88 16.59
CA SER A 13 20.27 -9.17 15.17
C SER A 13 18.80 -9.51 14.95
N ALA A 14 18.22 -10.39 15.78
CA ALA A 14 16.81 -10.75 15.71
C ALA A 14 15.87 -9.56 15.93
N GLU A 15 16.16 -8.72 16.92
CA GLU A 15 15.42 -7.49 17.20
C GLU A 15 15.45 -6.54 15.98
N TYR A 16 16.62 -6.36 15.36
CA TYR A 16 16.76 -5.55 14.15
C TYR A 16 15.94 -6.11 12.99
N GLN A 17 16.03 -7.43 12.74
CA GLN A 17 15.27 -8.07 11.66
C GLN A 17 13.76 -7.88 11.85
N PHE A 18 13.26 -8.07 13.07
CA PHE A 18 11.85 -7.88 13.40
C PHE A 18 11.41 -6.42 13.18
N ALA A 19 12.17 -5.44 13.69
CA ALA A 19 11.87 -4.03 13.50
C ALA A 19 11.89 -3.63 12.01
N HIS A 20 12.85 -4.17 11.25
CA HIS A 20 12.97 -3.93 9.82
C HIS A 20 11.78 -4.50 9.03
N GLU A 21 11.38 -5.74 9.31
CA GLU A 21 10.24 -6.38 8.68
C GLU A 21 8.94 -5.64 8.99
N MET A 22 8.72 -5.29 10.26
CA MET A 22 7.56 -4.51 10.70
C MET A 22 7.49 -3.17 9.96
N LYS A 23 8.60 -2.42 9.89
CA LYS A 23 8.65 -1.14 9.16
C LYS A 23 8.25 -1.30 7.69
N ASN A 24 8.74 -2.34 7.01
CA ASN A 24 8.43 -2.59 5.61
C ASN A 24 6.95 -2.96 5.39
N LYS A 25 6.39 -3.80 6.26
CA LYS A 25 4.95 -4.15 6.23
C LYS A 25 4.08 -2.91 6.41
N HIS A 26 4.37 -2.05 7.39
CA HIS A 26 3.62 -0.80 7.59
C HIS A 26 3.70 0.12 6.37
N LYS A 27 4.88 0.25 5.75
CA LYS A 27 5.07 1.06 4.54
C LYS A 27 4.22 0.56 3.38
N GLN A 28 4.09 -0.75 3.21
CA GLN A 28 3.24 -1.35 2.18
C GLN A 28 1.76 -1.09 2.46
N ILE A 29 1.28 -1.38 3.67
CA ILE A 29 -0.11 -1.15 4.06
C ILE A 29 -0.51 0.31 3.87
N LYS A 30 0.38 1.25 4.22
CA LYS A 30 0.08 2.68 4.06
C LYS A 30 -0.16 3.08 2.60
N LYS A 31 0.60 2.51 1.66
CA LYS A 31 0.38 2.74 0.22
C LYS A 31 -1.00 2.26 -0.23
N MET A 32 -1.44 1.12 0.31
CA MET A 32 -2.74 0.53 0.01
C MET A 32 -3.90 1.38 0.54
N GLU A 33 -3.77 1.86 1.77
CA GLU A 33 -4.72 2.78 2.39
C GLU A 33 -4.86 4.08 1.59
N ILE A 34 -3.73 4.64 1.11
CA ILE A 34 -3.75 5.84 0.26
C ILE A 34 -4.48 5.58 -1.05
N SER A 35 -4.18 4.45 -1.73
CA SER A 35 -4.83 4.09 -3.01
C SER A 35 -6.35 3.97 -2.86
N GLN A 36 -6.82 3.35 -1.77
CA GLN A 36 -8.25 3.20 -1.50
C GLN A 36 -8.98 4.54 -1.32
N HIS A 37 -8.34 5.54 -0.70
CA HIS A 37 -8.97 6.83 -0.41
C HIS A 37 -8.78 7.88 -1.52
N THR A 38 -7.87 7.65 -2.45
CA THR A 38 -7.55 8.56 -3.56
C THR A 38 -8.66 8.55 -4.63
N LYS A 39 -8.95 9.72 -5.21
CA LYS A 39 -9.80 9.84 -6.40
C LYS A 39 -8.93 9.92 -7.64
N TYR A 40 -9.22 9.09 -8.63
CA TYR A 40 -8.52 9.06 -9.91
C TYR A 40 -9.35 9.71 -11.02
N PHE A 41 -8.66 10.09 -12.10
CA PHE A 41 -9.28 10.66 -13.28
C PHE A 41 -10.17 9.64 -13.98
N CYS A 42 -11.38 10.06 -14.35
CA CYS A 42 -12.32 9.25 -15.13
C CYS A 42 -12.27 9.67 -16.60
N GLU A 43 -11.80 8.76 -17.46
CA GLU A 43 -11.71 8.96 -18.92
C GLU A 43 -13.09 9.17 -19.58
N PHE A 44 -14.16 8.61 -18.99
CA PHE A 44 -15.50 8.70 -19.58
C PHE A 44 -16.15 10.08 -19.46
N ARG A 45 -15.83 10.83 -18.39
CA ARG A 45 -16.51 12.09 -18.04
C ARG A 45 -15.54 13.24 -17.77
N GLY A 46 -14.24 13.00 -17.82
CA GLY A 46 -13.20 14.01 -17.69
C GLY A 46 -13.05 14.61 -16.28
N LYS A 47 -13.46 13.89 -15.22
CA LYS A 47 -13.44 14.38 -13.83
C LYS A 47 -12.75 13.40 -12.89
N TYR A 48 -12.18 13.91 -11.80
CA TYR A 48 -11.60 13.10 -10.72
C TYR A 48 -12.68 12.51 -9.80
N ALA A 49 -13.33 11.46 -10.28
CA ALA A 49 -14.43 10.80 -9.59
C ALA A 49 -14.29 9.27 -9.53
N MET A 50 -13.20 8.73 -10.07
CA MET A 50 -12.94 7.30 -10.07
C MET A 50 -12.41 6.85 -8.71
N LYS A 51 -13.00 5.79 -8.16
CA LYS A 51 -12.59 5.19 -6.89
C LYS A 51 -12.45 3.68 -7.00
N TRP A 52 -11.54 3.12 -6.22
CA TRP A 52 -11.39 1.67 -6.09
C TRP A 52 -12.60 1.09 -5.36
N LYS A 53 -13.23 0.03 -5.92
CA LYS A 53 -14.34 -0.67 -5.26
C LYS A 53 -13.91 -2.04 -4.74
N ALA A 54 -13.22 -2.81 -5.58
CA ALA A 54 -12.66 -4.10 -5.25
C ALA A 54 -11.39 -4.31 -6.10
N VAL A 55 -10.57 -5.29 -5.76
CA VAL A 55 -9.33 -5.61 -6.49
C VAL A 55 -9.62 -5.69 -8.00
N GLY A 56 -8.96 -4.83 -8.79
CA GLY A 56 -9.13 -4.76 -10.25
C GLY A 56 -10.43 -4.12 -10.74
N ILE A 57 -11.33 -3.69 -9.85
CA ILE A 57 -12.62 -3.08 -10.17
C ILE A 57 -12.64 -1.62 -9.67
N TRP A 58 -12.80 -0.70 -10.61
CA TRP A 58 -12.84 0.73 -10.36
C TRP A 58 -14.21 1.28 -10.72
N GLY A 59 -14.79 2.12 -9.87
CA GLY A 59 -16.11 2.72 -10.09
C GLY A 59 -16.08 4.23 -10.02
N CYS A 60 -16.73 4.88 -10.98
CA CYS A 60 -16.90 6.32 -11.04
C CYS A 60 -18.18 6.73 -10.30
N LYS A 61 -18.08 7.58 -9.27
CA LYS A 61 -19.27 8.02 -8.52
C LYS A 61 -20.20 8.89 -9.36
N ASP A 62 -19.63 9.79 -10.17
CA ASP A 62 -20.41 10.77 -10.93
C ASP A 62 -21.11 10.15 -12.13
N CYS A 63 -20.40 9.26 -12.84
CA CYS A 63 -20.83 8.68 -14.10
C CYS A 63 -21.43 7.27 -13.97
N GLY A 64 -21.33 6.64 -12.80
CA GLY A 64 -21.86 5.30 -12.53
C GLY A 64 -21.12 4.17 -13.24
N LYS A 65 -20.25 4.48 -14.20
CA LYS A 65 -19.49 3.49 -14.97
C LYS A 65 -18.44 2.79 -14.11
N VAL A 66 -18.24 1.51 -14.40
CA VAL A 66 -17.22 0.66 -13.78
C VAL A 66 -16.19 0.30 -14.86
N LYS A 67 -14.91 0.35 -14.51
CA LYS A 67 -13.77 -0.02 -15.37
C LYS A 67 -13.01 -1.15 -14.68
N ALA A 68 -12.64 -2.18 -15.45
CA ALA A 68 -11.63 -3.15 -15.02
C ALA A 68 -10.24 -2.54 -15.25
N GLY A 69 -9.34 -2.67 -14.28
CA GLY A 69 -8.00 -2.09 -14.35
C GLY A 69 -7.03 -2.80 -13.41
N GLY A 70 -5.88 -2.17 -13.16
CA GLY A 70 -4.89 -2.67 -12.21
C GLY A 70 -5.47 -2.94 -10.81
N ALA A 71 -4.87 -3.87 -10.07
CA ALA A 71 -5.33 -4.27 -8.74
C ALA A 71 -5.48 -3.07 -7.79
N TYR A 72 -4.51 -2.14 -7.82
CA TYR A 72 -4.40 -0.98 -6.94
C TYR A 72 -3.96 0.32 -7.66
N THR A 73 -3.93 0.29 -8.99
CA THR A 73 -3.68 1.45 -9.87
C THR A 73 -4.77 1.51 -10.93
N SER A 74 -5.28 2.70 -11.23
CA SER A 74 -6.42 2.90 -12.15
C SER A 74 -6.05 2.89 -13.64
N ALA A 75 -4.86 2.40 -14.01
CA ALA A 75 -4.44 2.25 -15.40
C ALA A 75 -5.37 1.25 -16.10
#